data_AF-A0A963FYZ1-F1
#
_entry.id   AF-A0A963FYZ1-F1
#
_cell.length_a   1.000
_cell.length_b   1.000
_cell.length_c   1.000
_cell.angle_alpha   90.00
_cell.angle_beta   90.00
_cell.angle_gamma   90.00
#
_symmetry.space_group_name_H-M   'P 1'
#
loop_
_entity.id
_entity.type
_entity.pdbx_description
1 polymer ?
#
loop_
_entity_poly.entity_id
_entity_poly.type
_entity_poly.pdbx_seq_one_letter_code
_entity_poly.pdbx_strand_id
1 'polypeptide(L)'
;MAEIQGVWHVLGLLIIVDLILGPMLTFIVFAPGKRSLRFDLAVIAAIQLAALVYGTWTITTQRPAYLAFLYDRFYVLTDRDLLNPPPPAIAELTPWKGGPRPVFVRLSFGAQQEIAGAATSFDTPAMALLPEAYAPFADHIEFISQHAESSTDASAGKAAMLRYPVVGRSTTGTAYVDQSGQLLDIVAGNH
;
A
#
# COMPACT_ATOMS: atom_id res chain seq x y z
N MET A 1 -2.74 2.33 -6.15
CA MET A 1 -2.57 2.30 -4.66
C MET A 1 -3.61 1.47 -3.92
N ALA A 2 -4.90 1.79 -3.94
CA ALA A 2 -5.94 0.99 -3.24
C ALA A 2 -6.09 -0.45 -3.78
N GLU A 3 -5.81 -0.64 -5.07
CA GLU A 3 -5.77 -1.95 -5.74
C GLU A 3 -4.58 -2.80 -5.31
N ILE A 4 -3.47 -2.16 -4.91
CA ILE A 4 -2.22 -2.80 -4.53
C ILE A 4 -2.31 -3.42 -3.12
N GLN A 5 -3.28 -2.98 -2.33
CA GLN A 5 -3.41 -3.34 -0.91
C GLN A 5 -4.56 -4.32 -0.64
N GLY A 6 -5.28 -4.78 -1.67
CA GLY A 6 -6.48 -5.60 -1.49
C GLY A 6 -7.61 -4.86 -0.76
N VAL A 7 -7.50 -3.54 -0.61
CA VAL A 7 -8.47 -2.70 0.11
C VAL A 7 -9.84 -2.83 -0.54
N TRP A 8 -9.91 -2.90 -1.88
CA TRP A 8 -11.16 -3.14 -2.61
C TRP A 8 -11.83 -4.47 -2.28
N HIS A 9 -11.05 -5.52 -1.98
CA HIS A 9 -11.58 -6.83 -1.65
C HIS A 9 -12.24 -6.82 -0.27
N VAL A 10 -11.57 -6.20 0.71
CA VAL A 10 -12.10 -6.04 2.08
C VAL A 10 -13.28 -5.08 2.09
N LEU A 11 -13.21 -3.97 1.36
CA LEU A 11 -14.29 -2.99 1.24
C LEU A 11 -15.51 -3.59 0.54
N GLY A 12 -15.30 -4.38 -0.52
CA GLY A 12 -16.35 -5.09 -1.25
C GLY A 12 -17.05 -6.14 -0.38
N LEU A 13 -16.30 -6.91 0.41
CA LEU A 13 -16.86 -7.85 1.39
C LEU A 13 -17.74 -7.12 2.41
N LEU A 14 -17.27 -6.00 2.96
CA LEU A 14 -18.03 -5.18 3.92
C LEU A 14 -19.34 -4.67 3.32
N ILE A 15 -19.32 -4.15 2.09
CA ILE A 15 -20.51 -3.66 1.38
C ILE A 15 -21.49 -4.80 1.10
N ILE A 16 -21.02 -5.95 0.63
CA ILE A 16 -21.87 -7.11 0.34
C ILE A 16 -22.51 -7.64 1.62
N VAL A 17 -21.74 -7.75 2.69
CA VAL A 17 -22.23 -8.13 4.03
C VAL A 17 -23.30 -7.14 4.49
N ASP A 18 -23.04 -5.84 4.44
CA ASP A 18 -24.01 -4.83 4.88
C ASP A 18 -25.27 -4.76 3.99
N LEU A 19 -25.13 -4.95 2.68
CA LEU A 19 -26.24 -4.89 1.72
C LEU A 19 -27.09 -6.17 1.71
N ILE A 20 -26.57 -7.32 2.17
CA ILE A 20 -27.33 -8.57 2.23
C ILE A 20 -27.83 -8.83 3.65
N LEU A 21 -26.95 -8.75 4.66
CA LEU A 21 -27.36 -8.96 6.05
C LEU A 21 -28.26 -7.85 6.54
N GLY A 22 -27.99 -6.57 6.23
CA GLY A 22 -28.84 -5.46 6.68
C GLY A 22 -30.32 -5.64 6.27
N PRO A 23 -30.62 -5.82 4.98
CA PRO A 23 -31.98 -6.07 4.50
C PRO A 23 -32.56 -7.40 4.96
N MET A 24 -31.80 -8.51 4.96
CA MET A 24 -32.33 -9.81 5.40
C MET A 24 -32.65 -9.82 6.90
N LEU A 25 -31.81 -9.23 7.75
CA LEU A 25 -32.07 -9.15 9.20
C LEU A 25 -33.24 -8.21 9.48
N THR A 26 -33.33 -7.08 8.75
CA THR A 26 -34.50 -6.21 8.82
C THR A 26 -35.76 -6.96 8.39
N PHE A 27 -35.74 -7.73 7.30
CA PHE A 27 -36.90 -8.49 6.80
C PHE A 27 -37.32 -9.65 7.71
N ILE A 28 -36.37 -10.35 8.33
CA ILE A 28 -36.62 -11.45 9.29
C ILE A 28 -37.19 -10.92 10.61
N VAL A 29 -36.69 -9.77 11.06
CA VAL A 29 -37.07 -9.20 12.36
C VAL A 29 -38.38 -8.43 12.25
N PHE A 30 -38.75 -7.87 11.08
CA PHE A 30 -39.97 -7.06 10.88
C PHE A 30 -41.28 -7.85 11.03
N ALA A 31 -41.62 -8.19 12.27
CA ALA A 31 -42.97 -8.56 12.71
C ALA A 31 -43.59 -7.32 13.38
N PRO A 32 -44.53 -6.61 12.73
CA PRO A 32 -45.14 -5.41 13.29
C PRO A 32 -45.86 -5.74 14.60
N GLY A 33 -45.41 -5.15 15.71
CA GLY A 33 -46.08 -5.24 17.03
C GLY A 33 -45.28 -5.84 18.19
N LYS A 34 -44.06 -6.35 18.00
CA LYS A 34 -43.24 -6.90 19.11
C LYS A 34 -42.37 -5.82 19.79
N ARG A 35 -42.36 -5.79 21.13
CA ARG A 35 -41.55 -4.84 21.93
C ARG A 35 -40.05 -5.15 21.89
N SER A 36 -39.66 -6.42 21.64
CA SER A 36 -38.26 -6.85 21.45
C SER A 36 -37.65 -6.36 20.13
N LEU A 37 -38.48 -5.97 19.15
CA LEU A 37 -38.07 -5.53 17.82
C LEU A 37 -37.03 -4.40 17.86
N ARG A 38 -37.21 -3.46 18.79
CA ARG A 38 -36.31 -2.30 18.95
C ARG A 38 -34.95 -2.71 19.52
N PHE A 39 -34.91 -3.75 20.35
CA PHE A 39 -33.67 -4.27 20.92
C PHE A 39 -32.88 -5.05 19.86
N ASP A 40 -33.56 -5.90 19.09
CA ASP A 40 -32.93 -6.68 18.01
C ASP A 40 -32.32 -5.73 16.95
N LEU A 41 -33.07 -4.70 16.53
CA LEU A 41 -32.56 -3.65 15.63
C LEU A 41 -31.39 -2.85 16.22
N ALA A 42 -31.40 -2.55 17.52
CA ALA A 42 -30.31 -1.84 18.17
C ALA A 42 -29.02 -2.67 18.21
N VAL A 43 -29.13 -3.98 18.45
CA VAL A 43 -27.98 -4.90 18.43
C VAL A 43 -27.39 -5.01 17.03
N ILE A 44 -28.23 -5.12 15.99
CA ILE A 44 -27.77 -5.18 14.59
C ILE A 44 -27.07 -3.88 14.21
N ALA A 45 -27.68 -2.73 14.50
CA ALA A 45 -27.09 -1.43 14.23
C ALA A 45 -25.75 -1.24 14.97
N ALA A 46 -25.63 -1.75 16.20
CA ALA A 46 -24.38 -1.72 16.95
C ALA A 46 -23.29 -2.60 16.31
N ILE A 47 -23.64 -3.80 15.81
CA ILE A 47 -22.72 -4.68 15.08
C ILE A 47 -22.26 -4.01 13.77
N GLN A 48 -23.18 -3.41 13.02
CA GLN A 48 -22.84 -2.68 11.78
C GLN A 48 -21.93 -1.48 12.04
N LEU A 49 -22.21 -0.69 13.08
CA LEU A 49 -21.32 0.40 13.49
C LEU A 49 -19.94 -0.11 13.90
N ALA A 50 -19.86 -1.21 14.64
CA ALA A 50 -18.59 -1.82 15.01
C ALA A 50 -17.80 -2.30 13.77
N ALA A 51 -18.48 -2.91 12.80
CA ALA A 51 -17.88 -3.33 11.53
C ALA A 51 -17.39 -2.14 10.70
N LEU A 52 -18.14 -1.03 10.66
CA LEU A 52 -17.74 0.19 9.97
C LEU A 52 -16.51 0.84 10.62
N VAL A 53 -16.50 0.93 11.96
CA VAL A 53 -15.35 1.44 12.72
C VAL A 53 -14.13 0.55 12.47
N TYR A 54 -14.31 -0.77 12.50
CA TYR A 54 -13.24 -1.74 12.22
C TYR A 54 -12.71 -1.62 10.78
N GLY A 55 -13.59 -1.49 9.79
CA GLY A 55 -13.21 -1.28 8.39
C GLY A 55 -12.43 0.02 8.20
N THR A 56 -12.92 1.12 8.79
CA THR A 56 -12.25 2.43 8.73
C THR A 56 -10.88 2.37 9.40
N TRP A 57 -10.76 1.77 10.59
CA TRP A 57 -9.50 1.57 11.30
C TRP A 57 -8.51 0.68 10.52
N THR A 58 -9.02 -0.33 9.83
CA THR A 58 -8.21 -1.21 8.98
C THR A 58 -7.62 -0.44 7.81
N ILE A 59 -8.40 0.42 7.15
CA ILE A 59 -7.94 1.23 6.01
C ILE A 59 -6.87 2.24 6.44
N THR A 60 -7.03 2.89 7.59
CA THR A 60 -6.02 3.86 8.07
C THR A 60 -4.70 3.18 8.41
N THR A 61 -4.76 1.95 8.92
CA THR A 61 -3.59 1.15 9.28
C THR A 61 -2.83 0.62 8.06
N GLN A 62 -3.52 0.33 6.96
CA GLN A 62 -2.91 -0.26 5.77
C GLN A 62 -2.24 0.77 4.87
N ARG A 63 -2.35 2.08 5.15
CA ARG A 63 -1.77 3.12 4.29
C ARG A 63 -0.26 2.92 4.11
N PRO A 64 0.24 2.95 2.87
CA PRO A 64 1.66 2.80 2.61
C PRO A 64 2.37 4.04 3.14
N ALA A 65 3.29 3.85 4.08
CA ALA A 65 4.05 4.91 4.71
C ALA A 65 5.32 5.22 3.91
N TYR A 66 6.00 4.17 3.42
CA TYR A 66 7.26 4.28 2.70
C TYR A 66 7.22 3.51 1.37
N LEU A 67 7.94 4.05 0.39
CA LEU A 67 8.29 3.37 -0.83
C LEU A 67 9.81 3.23 -0.87
N ALA A 68 10.29 2.03 -0.54
CA ALA A 68 11.71 1.75 -0.35
C ALA A 68 12.32 1.26 -1.66
N PHE A 69 13.18 2.07 -2.28
CA PHE A 69 13.95 1.69 -3.45
C PHE A 69 15.14 0.85 -3.03
N LEU A 70 15.20 -0.40 -3.49
CA LEU A 70 16.30 -1.30 -3.24
C LEU A 70 16.74 -1.94 -4.57
N TYR A 71 17.99 -1.65 -4.96
CA TYR A 71 18.63 -2.11 -6.18
C TYR A 71 17.96 -1.64 -7.49
N ASP A 72 16.86 -2.29 -7.89
CA ASP A 72 16.13 -2.08 -9.15
C ASP A 72 14.63 -1.84 -8.95
N ARG A 73 14.12 -1.97 -7.72
CA ARG A 73 12.69 -2.03 -7.45
C ARG A 73 12.27 -1.31 -6.19
N PHE A 74 11.01 -0.92 -6.15
CA PHE A 74 10.36 -0.33 -5.00
C PHE A 74 9.63 -1.38 -4.17
N TYR A 75 9.75 -1.30 -2.86
CA TYR A 75 8.97 -2.08 -1.90
C TYR A 75 8.00 -1.18 -1.15
N VAL A 76 6.74 -1.59 -1.10
CA VAL A 76 5.68 -0.86 -0.39
C VAL A 76 5.68 -1.27 1.07
N LEU A 77 5.90 -0.32 1.97
CA LEU A 77 6.02 -0.56 3.40
C LEU A 77 5.05 0.31 4.19
N THR A 78 4.45 -0.27 5.22
CA THR A 78 3.67 0.44 6.24
C THR A 78 4.53 0.71 7.47
N ASP A 79 4.10 1.62 8.35
CA ASP A 79 4.80 1.88 9.61
C ASP A 79 4.91 0.62 10.50
N ARG A 80 4.03 -0.38 10.29
CA ARG A 80 4.04 -1.65 11.02
C ARG A 80 5.00 -2.69 10.47
N ASP A 81 5.50 -2.50 9.26
CA ASP A 81 6.47 -3.40 8.63
C ASP A 81 7.89 -3.16 9.12
N LEU A 82 8.17 -1.96 9.65
CA LEU A 82 9.50 -1.56 10.06
C LEU A 82 9.90 -2.29 11.35
N LEU A 83 11.13 -2.83 11.37
CA LEU A 83 11.67 -3.51 12.56
C LEU A 83 11.93 -2.54 13.73
N ASN A 84 12.30 -1.30 13.41
CA ASN A 84 12.60 -0.24 14.36
C ASN A 84 11.89 1.06 13.94
N PRO A 85 11.74 2.05 14.83
CA PRO A 85 11.31 3.39 14.43
C PRO A 85 12.32 4.03 13.45
N PRO A 86 11.85 4.78 12.44
CA PRO A 86 12.74 5.45 11.51
C PRO A 86 13.55 6.57 12.20
N PRO A 87 14.82 6.78 11.80
CA PRO A 87 15.59 7.92 12.27
C PRO A 87 14.88 9.26 11.97
N PRO A 88 15.11 10.33 12.76
CA PRO A 88 14.47 11.63 12.52
C PRO A 88 14.67 12.16 11.11
N ALA A 89 15.88 11.99 10.54
CA ALA A 89 16.21 12.39 9.18
C ALA A 89 15.34 11.74 8.09
N ILE A 90 14.76 10.56 8.38
CA ILE A 90 13.87 9.83 7.49
C ILE A 90 12.40 10.14 7.82
N ALA A 91 12.07 10.22 9.11
CA ALA A 91 10.73 10.51 9.58
C ALA A 91 10.23 11.90 9.14
N GLU A 92 11.16 12.86 9.03
CA GLU A 92 10.91 14.24 8.59
C GLU A 92 10.86 14.40 7.05
N LEU A 93 11.13 13.35 6.28
CA LEU A 93 11.05 13.41 4.83
C LEU A 93 9.63 13.77 4.39
N THR A 94 9.54 14.75 3.50
CA THR A 94 8.29 15.18 2.88
C THR A 94 7.73 14.03 2.04
N PRO A 95 6.52 13.53 2.32
CA PRO A 95 5.86 12.56 1.47
C PRO A 95 5.63 13.13 0.08
N TRP A 96 5.57 12.27 -0.94
CA TRP A 96 5.05 12.70 -2.24
C TRP A 96 3.60 13.19 -2.10
N LYS A 97 3.15 14.07 -2.99
CA LYS A 97 1.80 14.65 -2.94
C LYS A 97 0.74 13.54 -2.94
N GLY A 98 0.15 13.26 -1.78
CA GLY A 98 -0.86 12.20 -1.60
C GLY A 98 -0.31 10.77 -1.67
N GLY A 99 1.02 10.58 -1.63
CA GLY A 99 1.70 9.30 -1.73
C GLY A 99 2.63 8.99 -0.55
N PRO A 100 3.26 7.80 -0.54
CA PRO A 100 4.22 7.40 0.48
C PRO A 100 5.51 8.24 0.43
N ARG A 101 6.31 8.19 1.50
CA ARG A 101 7.65 8.79 1.54
C ARG A 101 8.63 7.93 0.73
N PRO A 102 9.32 8.49 -0.27
CA PRO A 102 10.34 7.75 -1.00
C PRO A 102 11.63 7.65 -0.17
N VAL A 103 12.17 6.45 -0.07
CA VAL A 103 13.44 6.20 0.63
C VAL A 103 14.34 5.33 -0.23
N PHE A 104 15.63 5.59 -0.20
CA PHE A 104 16.65 4.75 -0.82
C PHE A 104 17.22 3.79 0.23
N VAL A 105 17.27 2.50 -0.07
CA VAL A 105 17.85 1.49 0.83
C VAL A 105 19.30 1.23 0.42
N ARG A 106 20.23 1.49 1.33
CA ARG A 106 21.66 1.25 1.12
C ARG A 106 21.92 -0.24 0.92
N LEU A 107 22.50 -0.59 -0.22
CA LEU A 107 22.91 -1.96 -0.54
C LEU A 107 24.00 -2.44 0.42
N SER A 108 23.80 -3.61 1.02
CA SER A 108 24.83 -4.34 1.75
C SER A 108 25.31 -5.56 0.95
N PHE A 109 26.45 -6.13 1.33
CA PHE A 109 27.02 -7.31 0.67
C PHE A 109 26.06 -8.53 0.67
N GLY A 110 25.05 -8.58 1.55
CA GLY A 110 24.03 -9.63 1.58
C GLY A 110 22.73 -9.30 0.83
N ALA A 111 22.54 -8.04 0.40
CA ALA A 111 21.28 -7.57 -0.18
C ALA A 111 20.88 -8.32 -1.44
N GLN A 112 21.86 -8.65 -2.27
CA GLN A 112 21.60 -9.26 -3.56
C GLN A 112 21.00 -10.67 -3.44
N GLN A 113 21.41 -11.43 -2.42
CA GLN A 113 20.85 -12.76 -2.14
C GLN A 113 19.42 -12.66 -1.59
N GLU A 114 19.16 -11.71 -0.68
CA GLU A 114 17.81 -11.47 -0.15
C GLU A 114 16.84 -11.02 -1.25
N ILE A 115 17.26 -10.11 -2.13
CA ILE A 115 16.46 -9.61 -3.25
C ILE A 115 16.13 -10.75 -4.22
N ALA A 116 17.10 -11.62 -4.53
CA ALA A 116 16.87 -12.77 -5.40
C ALA A 116 15.84 -13.75 -4.82
N GLY A 117 15.88 -14.01 -3.51
CA GLY A 117 14.87 -14.82 -2.82
C GLY A 117 13.50 -14.14 -2.81
N ALA A 118 13.45 -12.87 -2.40
CA ALA A 118 12.25 -12.05 -2.35
C ALA A 118 11.52 -11.94 -3.70
N ALA A 119 12.27 -11.84 -4.80
CA ALA A 119 11.72 -11.77 -6.14
C ALA A 119 10.86 -12.98 -6.52
N THR A 120 11.10 -14.15 -5.90
CA THR A 120 10.33 -15.38 -6.15
C THR A 120 9.10 -15.55 -5.26
N SER A 121 9.05 -14.86 -4.12
CA SER A 121 8.05 -15.11 -3.06
C SER A 121 7.16 -13.91 -2.70
N PHE A 122 7.29 -12.77 -3.40
CA PHE A 122 6.68 -11.47 -3.02
C PHE A 122 7.06 -10.98 -1.62
N ASP A 123 8.05 -11.62 -0.99
CA ASP A 123 8.55 -11.22 0.31
C ASP A 123 9.35 -9.92 0.20
N THR A 124 9.32 -9.15 1.28
CA THR A 124 10.14 -7.93 1.37
C THR A 124 11.49 -8.29 1.97
N PRO A 125 12.63 -7.96 1.30
CA PRO A 125 13.96 -8.19 1.85
C PRO A 125 14.11 -7.58 3.24
N ALA A 126 14.84 -8.26 4.13
CA ALA A 126 15.01 -7.81 5.52
C ALA A 126 15.60 -6.39 5.59
N MET A 127 16.51 -6.05 4.66
CA MET A 127 17.05 -4.71 4.54
C MET A 127 16.02 -3.62 4.22
N ALA A 128 15.00 -3.93 3.43
CA ALA A 128 13.93 -2.97 3.17
C ALA A 128 13.11 -2.72 4.43
N LEU A 129 13.09 -3.63 5.41
CA LEU A 129 12.38 -3.47 6.68
C LEU A 129 13.20 -2.75 7.77
N LEU A 130 14.48 -2.43 7.49
CA LEU A 130 15.41 -1.79 8.43
C LEU A 130 15.55 -0.29 8.12
N PRO A 131 14.94 0.61 8.90
CA PRO A 131 15.02 2.05 8.60
C PRO A 131 16.40 2.66 8.74
N GLU A 132 17.31 2.00 9.45
CA GLU A 132 18.72 2.41 9.58
C GLU A 132 19.46 2.32 8.23
N ALA A 133 18.99 1.47 7.32
CA ALA A 133 19.54 1.38 5.97
C ALA A 133 18.99 2.47 5.03
N TYR A 134 18.03 3.27 5.48
CA TYR A 134 17.37 4.26 4.62
C TYR A 134 18.24 5.51 4.46
N ALA A 135 18.17 6.08 3.27
CA ALA A 135 18.74 7.35 2.89
C ALA A 135 17.69 8.17 2.11
N PRO A 136 17.81 9.51 2.07
CA PRO A 136 16.93 10.33 1.26
C PRO A 136 16.98 9.92 -0.21
N PHE A 137 15.81 9.68 -0.80
CA PHE A 137 15.70 9.29 -2.21
C PHE A 137 16.31 10.33 -3.16
N ALA A 138 16.15 11.61 -2.83
CA ALA A 138 16.65 12.73 -3.63
C ALA A 138 18.19 12.76 -3.78
N ASP A 139 18.93 12.17 -2.84
CA ASP A 139 20.39 12.16 -2.88
C ASP A 139 20.95 11.12 -3.86
N HIS A 140 20.11 10.19 -4.35
CA HIS A 140 20.53 9.03 -5.12
C HIS A 140 19.90 8.96 -6.53
N ILE A 141 19.33 10.06 -7.03
CA ILE A 141 18.61 10.10 -8.31
C ILE A 141 19.46 9.59 -9.49
N GLU A 142 20.76 9.88 -9.52
CA GLU A 142 21.64 9.41 -10.59
C GLU A 142 21.70 7.86 -10.62
N PHE A 143 21.97 7.23 -9.47
CA PHE A 143 21.99 5.77 -9.36
C PHE A 143 20.62 5.15 -9.71
N ILE A 144 19.54 5.75 -9.20
CA ILE A 144 18.17 5.28 -9.43
C ILE A 144 17.84 5.38 -10.92
N SER A 145 18.21 6.48 -11.59
CA SER A 145 17.95 6.69 -13.02
C SER A 145 18.67 5.67 -13.92
N GLN A 146 19.86 5.19 -13.52
CA GLN A 146 20.59 4.15 -14.25
C GLN A 146 19.91 2.78 -14.18
N HIS A 147 19.12 2.53 -13.13
CA HIS A 147 18.38 1.29 -12.92
C HIS A 147 16.91 1.41 -13.35
N ALA A 148 16.52 2.52 -13.99
CA ALA A 148 15.20 2.65 -14.57
C ALA A 148 15.04 1.70 -15.76
N GLU A 149 13.88 1.06 -15.87
CA GLU A 149 13.50 0.40 -17.11
C GLU A 149 13.23 1.47 -18.17
N SER A 150 13.96 1.41 -19.29
CA SER A 150 13.76 2.29 -20.44
C SER A 150 12.33 2.13 -20.99
N SER A 151 11.47 3.13 -20.79
CA SER A 151 10.12 3.10 -21.36
C SER A 151 10.14 3.51 -22.84
N THR A 152 10.27 2.53 -23.74
CA THR A 152 10.02 2.74 -25.18
C THR A 152 8.52 2.67 -25.48
N ASP A 153 7.68 3.35 -24.69
CA ASP A 153 6.25 3.50 -24.99
C ASP A 153 5.96 4.97 -25.31
N ALA A 154 6.26 5.34 -26.55
CA ALA A 154 5.99 6.65 -27.14
C ALA A 154 4.49 6.92 -27.41
N SER A 155 3.56 6.07 -26.92
CA SER A 155 2.12 6.22 -27.18
C SER A 155 1.38 7.08 -26.14
N ALA A 156 1.98 7.32 -24.97
CA ALA A 156 1.52 8.35 -24.05
C ALA A 156 2.42 9.55 -24.22
N GLY A 157 1.92 10.66 -24.80
CA GLY A 157 2.66 11.92 -25.02
C GLY A 157 3.11 12.62 -23.73
N LYS A 158 3.91 11.93 -22.92
CA LYS A 158 4.25 12.22 -21.53
C LYS A 158 5.75 12.01 -21.40
N ALA A 159 6.47 13.12 -21.37
CA ALA A 159 7.94 13.19 -21.42
C ALA A 159 8.63 12.24 -20.43
N ALA A 160 9.68 11.55 -20.91
CA ALA A 160 10.74 10.87 -20.17
C ALA A 160 10.38 10.41 -18.74
N MET A 161 9.48 9.42 -18.64
CA MET A 161 9.12 8.81 -17.37
C MET A 161 10.03 7.62 -17.08
N LEU A 162 10.64 7.59 -15.91
CA LEU A 162 11.42 6.46 -15.42
C LEU A 162 10.45 5.45 -14.80
N ARG A 163 10.54 4.19 -15.24
CA ARG A 163 9.66 3.11 -14.77
C ARG A 163 10.44 2.21 -13.82
N TYR A 164 9.79 1.88 -12.72
CA TYR A 164 10.34 0.99 -11.72
C TYR A 164 9.31 -0.05 -11.29
N PRO A 165 9.69 -1.34 -11.21
CA PRO A 165 8.83 -2.35 -10.63
C PRO A 165 8.57 -2.04 -9.16
N VAL A 166 7.32 -2.23 -8.73
CA VAL A 166 6.86 -2.07 -7.35
C VAL A 166 6.40 -3.43 -6.87
N VAL A 167 6.94 -3.86 -5.73
CA VAL A 167 6.53 -5.08 -5.04
C VAL A 167 5.71 -4.67 -3.81
N GLY A 168 4.42 -5.00 -3.84
CA GLY A 168 3.54 -4.90 -2.69
C GLY A 168 3.39 -6.25 -1.99
N ARG A 169 2.67 -6.26 -0.87
CA ARG A 169 2.43 -7.45 -0.04
C ARG A 169 1.67 -8.58 -0.75
N SER A 170 0.84 -8.27 -1.74
CA SER A 170 -0.02 -9.25 -2.41
C SER A 170 -0.05 -9.11 -3.94
N THR A 171 0.64 -8.12 -4.50
CA THR A 171 0.65 -7.86 -5.94
C THR A 171 1.86 -7.02 -6.31
N THR A 172 2.25 -7.08 -7.58
CA THR A 172 3.26 -6.22 -8.18
C THR A 172 2.61 -5.04 -8.91
N GLY A 173 3.42 -4.05 -9.26
CA GLY A 173 3.00 -2.88 -10.03
C GLY A 173 4.18 -2.18 -10.65
N THR A 174 3.92 -1.01 -11.21
CA THR A 174 4.94 -0.14 -11.79
C THR A 174 4.75 1.28 -11.25
N ALA A 175 5.81 1.84 -10.67
CA ALA A 175 5.91 3.24 -10.32
C ALA A 175 6.49 4.02 -11.48
N TYR A 176 5.87 5.16 -11.78
CA TYR A 176 6.32 6.13 -12.77
C TYR A 176 6.88 7.32 -12.02
N VAL A 177 8.16 7.61 -12.24
CA VAL A 177 8.89 8.70 -11.59
C VAL A 177 9.42 9.64 -12.68
N ASP A 178 9.38 10.95 -12.43
CA ASP A 178 10.01 11.91 -13.34
C ASP A 178 11.54 11.96 -13.16
N GLN A 179 12.23 12.70 -14.03
CA GLN A 179 13.69 12.88 -13.94
C GLN A 179 14.16 13.61 -12.66
N SER A 180 13.26 14.29 -11.95
CA SER A 180 13.56 14.97 -10.69
C SER A 180 13.36 14.06 -9.46
N GLY A 181 12.87 12.84 -9.66
CA GLY A 181 12.58 11.90 -8.59
C GLY A 181 11.20 12.05 -7.95
N GLN A 182 10.25 12.75 -8.59
CA GLN A 182 8.87 12.78 -8.11
C GLN A 182 8.04 11.64 -8.69
N LEU A 183 7.24 11.01 -7.82
CA LEU A 183 6.26 10.03 -8.24
C LEU A 183 5.11 10.69 -8.98
N LEU A 184 4.87 10.19 -10.19
CA LEU A 184 3.78 10.61 -11.05
C LEU A 184 2.57 9.70 -10.88
N ASP A 185 2.80 8.38 -10.87
CA ASP A 185 1.72 7.39 -10.74
C ASP A 185 2.25 6.03 -10.25
N ILE A 186 1.38 5.20 -9.65
CA ILE A 186 1.63 3.78 -9.41
C ILE A 186 0.46 2.95 -9.92
N VAL A 187 0.74 2.18 -10.96
CA VAL A 187 -0.21 1.28 -11.61
C VAL A 187 0.01 -0.13 -11.08
N ALA A 188 -1.06 -0.80 -10.66
CA ALA A 188 -0.99 -2.22 -10.27
C ALA A 188 -0.77 -3.08 -11.53
N GLY A 189 0.04 -4.12 -11.42
CA GLY A 189 0.24 -5.09 -12.48
C GLY A 189 -0.99 -5.98 -12.59
N ASN A 190 -1.54 -6.13 -13.79
CA ASN A 190 -2.49 -7.20 -14.06
C ASN A 190 -1.72 -8.53 -14.11
N HIS A 191 -2.18 -9.51 -13.34
CA HIS A 191 -1.82 -10.91 -13.52
C HIS A 191 -2.41 -11.47 -14.82
#